data_AF-A0A6G5QEE6-F1
#
_entry.id   AF-A0A6G5QEE6-F1
#
_cell.length_a   1.000
_cell.length_b   1.000
_cell.length_c   1.000
_cell.angle_alpha   90.00
_cell.angle_beta   90.00
_cell.angle_gamma   90.00
#
_symmetry.space_group_name_H-M   'P 1'
#
loop_
_entity.id
_entity.type
_entity.pdbx_description
1 polymer ?
#
loop_
_entity_poly.entity_id
_entity_poly.type
_entity_poly.pdbx_seq_one_letter_code
_entity_poly.pdbx_strand_id
1 'polypeptide(L)'
;MTGTMIITDETPQIRKILQNAIDEIRQLTPQVKVEYIDYDQGYISEADADILRQIAQKDNRGEIEYISAEEFQAKMHQRGFAW
;
A
#
# COMPACT_ATOMS: atom_id res chain seq x y z
N MET A 1 7.08 -0.90 -22.46
CA MET A 1 6.42 0.27 -21.83
C MET A 1 7.31 0.70 -20.69
N THR A 2 7.82 1.92 -20.72
CA THR A 2 8.71 2.47 -19.68
C THR A 2 7.92 3.49 -18.87
N GLY A 3 7.89 3.31 -17.55
CA GLY A 3 7.24 4.24 -16.62
C GLY A 3 8.27 4.85 -15.69
N THR A 4 7.97 6.06 -15.21
CA THR A 4 8.77 6.77 -14.21
C THR A 4 7.88 7.04 -13.00
N MET A 5 8.36 6.69 -11.80
CA MET A 5 7.71 7.00 -10.53
C MET A 5 8.42 8.17 -9.88
N ILE A 6 7.67 9.18 -9.45
CA ILE A 6 8.18 10.37 -8.77
C ILE A 6 7.60 10.38 -7.35
N ILE A 7 8.45 10.36 -6.33
CA ILE A 7 8.07 10.42 -4.91
C ILE A 7 8.72 11.67 -4.32
N THR A 8 7.93 12.54 -3.70
CA THR A 8 8.39 13.81 -3.14
C THR A 8 7.36 14.36 -2.15
N ASP A 9 7.83 15.17 -1.19
CA ASP A 9 6.95 15.92 -0.29
C ASP A 9 6.02 16.85 -1.07
N GLU A 10 4.77 16.93 -0.62
CA GLU A 10 3.79 17.80 -1.27
C GLU A 10 3.99 19.27 -0.85
N THR A 11 4.56 20.06 -1.75
CA THR A 11 4.63 21.52 -1.64
C THR A 11 3.79 22.17 -2.75
N PRO A 12 3.31 23.42 -2.58
CA PRO A 12 2.58 24.13 -3.63
C PRO A 12 3.35 24.23 -4.96
N GLN A 13 4.69 24.35 -4.90
CA GLN A 13 5.56 24.41 -6.07
C GLN A 13 5.60 23.06 -6.79
N ILE A 14 5.79 21.97 -6.05
CA ILE A 14 5.83 20.61 -6.59
C ILE A 14 4.47 20.23 -7.21
N ARG A 15 3.36 20.51 -6.52
CA ARG A 15 2.01 20.28 -7.04
C ARG A 15 1.80 20.96 -8.38
N LYS A 16 2.26 22.21 -8.53
CA LYS A 16 2.15 22.95 -9.78
C LYS A 16 2.96 22.32 -10.92
N ILE A 17 4.19 21.86 -10.64
CA ILE A 17 5.03 21.19 -11.64
C ILE A 17 4.36 19.90 -12.13
N LEU A 18 3.89 19.07 -11.20
CA LEU A 18 3.21 17.81 -11.54
C LEU A 18 1.93 18.05 -12.35
N GLN A 19 1.13 19.03 -11.95
CA GLN A 19 -0.11 19.37 -12.67
C GLN A 19 0.17 19.82 -14.11
N ASN A 20 1.16 20.71 -14.31
CA ASN A 20 1.54 21.15 -15.64
C ASN A 20 1.99 19.96 -16.52
N ALA A 21 2.82 19.07 -15.99
CA ALA A 21 3.28 17.89 -16.72
C ALA A 21 2.11 16.96 -17.11
N ILE A 22 1.17 16.73 -16.20
CA ILE A 22 -0.04 15.94 -16.48
C ILE A 22 -0.84 16.55 -17.61
N ASP A 23 -1.04 17.87 -17.60
CA ASP A 23 -1.83 18.57 -18.62
C ASP A 23 -1.14 18.55 -20.00
N GLU A 24 0.18 18.71 -20.05
CA GLU A 24 0.96 18.53 -21.28
C GLU A 24 0.85 17.10 -21.83
N ILE A 25 0.96 16.09 -20.96
CA ILE A 25 0.84 14.68 -21.40
C ILE A 25 -0.58 14.38 -21.90
N ARG A 26 -1.62 14.91 -21.26
CA ARG A 26 -3.03 14.75 -21.69
C ARG A 26 -3.27 15.29 -23.09
N GLN A 27 -2.62 16.39 -23.46
CA GLN A 27 -2.72 16.95 -24.82
C GLN A 27 -2.12 16.03 -25.87
N LEU A 28 -1.03 15.32 -25.54
CA LEU A 28 -0.36 14.38 -26.44
C LEU A 28 -1.05 13.01 -26.47
N THR A 29 -1.58 12.55 -25.34
CA THR A 29 -2.18 11.23 -25.17
C THR A 29 -3.39 11.32 -24.22
N PRO A 30 -4.61 11.40 -24.75
CA PRO A 30 -5.84 11.53 -23.95
C PRO A 30 -6.11 10.36 -23.00
N GLN A 31 -5.45 9.21 -23.21
CA GLN A 31 -5.61 7.99 -22.42
C GLN A 31 -4.68 7.91 -21.20
N VAL A 32 -3.98 8.99 -20.86
CA VAL A 32 -3.08 8.98 -19.70
C VAL A 32 -3.87 8.71 -18.41
N LYS A 33 -3.38 7.75 -17.62
CA LYS A 33 -3.88 7.47 -16.27
C LYS A 33 -2.97 8.18 -15.27
N VAL A 34 -3.56 8.87 -14.30
CA VAL A 34 -2.86 9.54 -13.21
C VAL A 34 -3.42 9.00 -11.91
N GLU A 35 -2.55 8.47 -11.06
CA GLU A 35 -2.89 7.97 -9.73
C GLU A 35 -2.28 8.92 -8.70
N TYR A 36 -3.13 9.48 -7.84
CA TYR A 36 -2.70 10.31 -6.72
C TYR A 36 -2.68 9.42 -5.49
N ILE A 37 -1.48 9.14 -4.98
CA ILE A 37 -1.26 8.28 -3.82
C ILE A 37 -0.86 9.16 -2.65
N ASP A 38 -1.70 9.16 -1.61
CA ASP A 38 -1.37 9.73 -0.30
C ASP A 38 -0.70 8.64 0.54
N TYR A 39 0.62 8.73 0.70
CA TYR A 39 1.39 7.77 1.49
C TYR A 39 1.21 7.97 3.00
N ASP A 40 0.74 9.14 3.45
CA ASP A 40 0.51 9.44 4.87
C ASP A 40 -0.84 8.90 5.36
N GLN A 41 -1.80 8.67 4.47
CA GLN A 41 -3.08 8.03 4.80
C GLN A 41 -3.04 6.50 4.83
N GLY A 42 -1.85 5.90 4.76
CA GLY A 42 -1.73 4.44 4.70
C GLY A 42 -2.25 3.92 3.38
N TYR A 43 -1.46 4.09 2.32
CA TYR A 43 -1.73 3.45 1.05
C TYR A 43 -1.77 1.91 1.23
N ILE A 44 -2.96 1.35 1.10
CA ILE A 44 -3.19 -0.10 1.04
C ILE A 44 -3.30 -0.45 -0.44
N SER A 45 -2.37 -1.26 -0.96
CA SER A 45 -2.49 -1.75 -2.34
C SER A 45 -3.76 -2.61 -2.51
N GLU A 46 -4.27 -2.79 -3.74
CA GLU A 46 -5.43 -3.69 -3.95
C GLU A 46 -5.17 -5.11 -3.41
N ALA A 47 -3.94 -5.60 -3.54
CA ALA A 47 -3.53 -6.89 -3.00
C ALA A 47 -3.58 -6.91 -1.46
N ASP A 48 -3.11 -5.85 -0.81
CA ASP A 48 -3.18 -5.72 0.64
C ASP A 48 -4.62 -5.55 1.13
N ALA A 49 -5.48 -4.88 0.37
CA ALA A 49 -6.90 -4.71 0.69
C ALA A 49 -7.63 -6.06 0.69
N ASP A 50 -7.31 -6.96 -0.25
CA ASP A 50 -7.86 -8.30 -0.28
C ASP A 50 -7.35 -9.18 0.86
N ILE A 51 -6.07 -9.06 1.23
CA ILE A 51 -5.51 -9.73 2.41
C ILE A 51 -6.22 -9.26 3.68
N LEU A 52 -6.38 -7.95 3.86
CA LEU A 52 -7.06 -7.36 5.01
C LEU A 52 -8.53 -7.79 5.07
N ARG A 53 -9.22 -7.85 3.92
CA ARG A 53 -10.60 -8.35 3.83
C ARG A 53 -10.67 -9.82 4.26
N GLN A 54 -9.73 -10.67 3.84
CA GLN A 54 -9.67 -12.07 4.26
C GLN A 54 -9.41 -12.20 5.77
N ILE A 55 -8.49 -11.41 6.32
CA ILE A 55 -8.22 -11.38 7.76
C ILE A 55 -9.48 -10.99 8.53
N ALA A 56 -10.16 -9.90 8.14
CA ALA A 56 -11.40 -9.47 8.80
C ALA A 56 -12.52 -10.53 8.70
N GLN A 57 -12.62 -11.25 7.57
CA GLN A 57 -13.59 -12.34 7.44
C GLN A 57 -13.25 -13.53 8.35
N LYS A 58 -11.98 -13.90 8.47
CA LYS A 58 -11.54 -14.97 9.37
C LYS A 58 -11.79 -14.60 10.83
N ASP A 59 -11.55 -13.35 11.20
CA ASP A 59 -11.84 -12.83 12.55
C ASP A 59 -13.33 -12.94 12.88
N ASN A 60 -14.20 -12.48 11.99
CA ASN A 60 -15.65 -12.60 12.14
C ASN A 60 -16.14 -14.06 12.26
N ARG A 61 -15.40 -15.02 11.71
CA ARG A 61 -15.70 -16.46 11.83
C ARG A 61 -15.05 -17.10 13.06
N GLY A 62 -14.30 -16.35 13.87
CA GLY A 62 -13.56 -16.86 15.03
C GLY A 62 -12.38 -17.75 14.65
N GLU A 63 -11.84 -17.62 13.43
CA GLU A 63 -10.74 -18.42 12.90
C GLU A 63 -9.36 -17.81 13.21
N ILE A 64 -9.31 -16.65 13.88
CA ILE A 64 -8.07 -15.97 14.27
C ILE A 64 -7.80 -16.20 15.76
N GLU A 65 -6.64 -16.76 16.05
CA GLU A 65 -6.10 -16.88 17.41
C GLU A 65 -5.23 -15.65 17.70
N TYR A 66 -5.58 -14.88 18.74
CA TYR A 66 -4.76 -13.79 19.25
C TYR A 66 -3.82 -14.34 20.32
N ILE A 67 -2.52 -14.26 20.08
CA ILE A 67 -1.48 -14.72 21.01
C ILE A 67 -0.55 -13.58 21.41
N SER A 68 0.02 -13.68 22.60
CA SER A 68 1.04 -12.76 23.06
C SER A 68 2.35 -12.92 22.27
N ALA A 69 3.23 -11.92 22.33
CA ALA A 69 4.55 -12.01 21.72
C ALA A 69 5.39 -13.18 22.30
N GLU A 70 5.24 -13.45 23.60
CA GLU A 70 5.93 -14.54 24.29
C GLU A 70 5.43 -15.90 23.81
N GLU A 71 4.12 -16.06 23.63
CA GLU A 71 3.49 -17.26 23.08
C GLU A 71 3.89 -17.49 21.62
N PHE A 72 3.98 -16.41 20.84
CA PHE A 72 4.48 -16.47 19.47
C PHE A 72 5.92 -16.98 19.43
N GLN A 73 6.82 -16.42 20.25
CA GLN A 73 8.22 -16.84 20.32
C GLN A 73 8.34 -18.31 20.74
N ALA A 74 7.57 -18.75 21.73
CA ALA A 74 7.53 -20.14 22.15
C ALA A 74 7.06 -21.08 21.03
N LYS A 75 5.99 -20.72 20.30
CA LYS A 75 5.47 -21.50 19.16
C LYS A 75 6.45 -21.56 17.99
N MET A 76 7.17 -20.47 17.70
CA MET A 76 8.15 -20.42 16.61
C MET A 76 9.40 -21.26 16.94
N HIS A 77 9.88 -21.20 18.19
CA HIS A 77 10.99 -22.02 18.66
C HIS A 77 10.67 -23.52 18.60
N GLN A 78 9.45 -23.92 19.00
CA GLN A 78 8.97 -25.30 18.88
C GLN A 78 8.87 -25.79 17.43
N ARG A 79 8.61 -24.88 16.49
CA ARG A 79 8.54 -25.17 15.05
C ARG A 79 9.91 -25.11 14.35
N GLY A 80 11.00 -24.92 15.10
CA GLY A 80 12.36 -24.88 14.58
C GLY A 80 12.73 -23.57 13.86
N PHE A 81 11.91 -22.53 14.00
CA PHE A 81 12.22 -21.19 13.50
C PHE A 81 12.90 -20.40 14.62
N ALA A 82 14.15 -19.99 14.42
CA ALA A 82 14.85 -19.06 15.30
C ALA A 82 14.61 -17.63 14.80
N TRP A 83 14.01 -16.79 15.64
CA TRP A 83 13.78 -15.35 15.42
C TRP A 83 14.42 -14.55 16.55
#